data_AF-A0A1C4L0Z4-F1
#
_entry.id   AF-A0A1C4L0Z4-F1
#
_cell.length_a   1.000
_cell.length_b   1.000
_cell.length_c   1.000
_cell.angle_alpha   90.00
_cell.angle_beta   90.00
_cell.angle_gamma   90.00
#
_symmetry.space_group_name_H-M   'P 1'
#
loop_
_entity.id
_entity.type
_entity.pdbx_description
1 polymer ?
#
loop_
_entity_poly.entity_id
_entity_poly.type
_entity_poly.pdbx_seq_one_letter_code
_entity_poly.pdbx_strand_id
1 'polypeptide(L)'
;MVLGLAQGNDHDGDPDLPPRPAGRLPALLHGLLSYEFPTAAGGLWVTDTRTGADFPPGCCCGLEDWREWYDVLDGGPPLWWGHAARPGEDPRAERDGDVVRLRATGGAASA
;
A
#
# COMPACT_ATOMS: atom_id res chain seq x y z
N MET A 1 4.79 7.63 -7.39
CA MET A 1 5.87 8.15 -6.52
C MET A 1 6.43 6.97 -5.75
N VAL A 2 7.72 6.65 -5.85
CA VAL A 2 8.33 5.57 -5.05
C VAL A 2 8.89 6.20 -3.79
N LEU A 3 8.29 5.89 -2.64
CA LEU A 3 8.79 6.30 -1.34
C LEU A 3 9.83 5.27 -0.89
N GLY A 4 11.07 5.69 -0.61
CA GLY A 4 12.08 4.77 -0.09
C GLY A 4 11.71 4.32 1.34
N LEU A 5 12.02 3.07 1.69
CA LEU A 5 11.76 2.52 3.04
C LEU A 5 12.18 3.46 4.18
N ALA A 6 13.38 4.04 4.07
CA ALA A 6 13.90 4.99 5.06
C ALA A 6 13.07 6.26 5.17
N GLN A 7 12.49 6.75 4.07
CA GLN A 7 11.67 7.96 4.06
C GLN A 7 10.24 7.67 4.55
N GLY A 8 9.72 6.48 4.28
CA GLY A 8 8.38 6.05 4.72
C GLY A 8 8.27 5.70 6.20
N ASN A 9 9.39 5.52 6.89
CA ASN A 9 9.42 5.29 8.34
C ASN A 9 10.03 6.47 9.09
N ASP A 10 10.18 7.61 8.42
CA ASP A 10 10.93 8.76 8.91
C ASP A 10 10.04 9.70 9.73
N HIS A 11 9.50 9.20 10.84
CA HIS A 11 8.52 9.90 11.65
C HIS A 11 9.10 10.38 12.98
N ASP A 12 8.49 11.40 13.59
CA ASP A 12 8.92 11.91 14.91
C ASP A 12 8.70 10.89 16.04
N GLY A 13 8.01 9.79 15.75
CA GLY A 13 7.68 8.73 16.71
C GLY A 13 6.55 9.12 17.66
N ASP A 14 6.33 8.30 18.68
CA ASP A 14 5.47 8.65 19.81
C ASP A 14 6.03 9.88 20.54
N PRO A 15 5.24 10.92 20.86
CA PRO A 15 5.70 12.09 21.62
C PRO A 15 6.30 11.75 22.99
N ASP A 16 5.98 10.59 23.57
CA ASP A 16 6.53 10.11 24.84
C ASP A 16 7.89 9.42 24.68
N LEU A 17 8.37 9.21 23.44
CA LEU A 17 9.68 8.62 23.14
C LEU A 17 10.77 9.68 22.91
N PRO A 18 12.06 9.31 23.04
CA PRO A 18 13.17 10.20 22.71
C PRO A 18 13.03 10.77 21.29
N PRO A 19 13.43 12.04 21.08
CA PRO A 19 13.25 12.70 19.80
C PRO A 19 14.02 11.99 18.69
N ARG A 20 13.43 12.04 17.50
CA ARG A 20 14.01 11.49 16.27
C ARG A 20 15.46 11.99 16.05
N PRO A 21 16.45 11.10 15.90
CA PRO A 21 17.84 11.48 15.70
C PRO A 21 18.13 11.99 14.28
N ALA A 22 19.21 12.76 14.13
CA ALA A 22 19.66 13.24 12.83
C ALA A 22 20.34 12.14 12.00
N GLY A 23 20.17 12.21 10.68
CA GLY A 23 20.75 11.27 9.72
C GLY A 23 19.80 10.14 9.31
N ARG A 24 19.96 9.63 8.09
CA ARG A 24 18.99 8.70 7.46
C ARG A 24 18.86 7.35 8.16
N LEU A 25 19.98 6.71 8.52
CA LEU A 25 19.96 5.40 9.17
C LEU A 25 19.47 5.48 10.63
N PRO A 26 19.97 6.42 11.47
CA PRO A 26 19.43 6.60 12.81
C PRO A 26 17.94 6.91 12.83
N ALA A 27 17.46 7.76 11.90
CA ALA A 27 16.05 8.11 11.83
C ALA A 27 15.16 6.95 11.37
N LEU A 28 15.61 6.15 10.39
CA LEU A 28 14.94 4.90 10.02
C LEU A 28 14.83 3.94 11.21
N LEU A 29 15.93 3.70 11.93
CA LEU A 29 15.92 2.78 13.08
C LEU A 29 15.03 3.30 14.21
N HIS A 30 15.04 4.61 14.46
CA HIS A 30 14.13 5.24 15.41
C HIS A 30 12.67 4.96 15.01
N GLY A 31 12.26 5.28 13.79
CA GLY A 31 10.91 5.01 13.30
C GLY A 31 10.49 3.54 13.37
N LEU A 32 11.35 2.61 12.98
CA LEU A 32 11.09 1.17 13.07
C LEU A 32 10.90 0.66 14.51
N LEU A 33 11.50 1.33 15.49
CA LEU A 33 11.46 0.94 16.91
C LEU A 33 10.43 1.74 17.71
N SER A 34 10.04 2.93 17.24
CA SER A 34 9.15 3.85 17.95
C SER A 34 7.70 3.84 17.45
N TYR A 35 7.47 3.36 16.24
CA TYR A 35 6.16 3.40 15.60
C TYR A 35 5.50 2.03 15.59
N GLU A 36 4.20 1.98 15.91
CA GLU A 36 3.45 0.72 16.07
C GLU A 36 3.35 -0.06 14.74
N PHE A 37 3.28 0.65 13.62
CA PHE A 37 3.07 0.06 12.29
C PHE A 37 4.13 0.56 11.29
N PRO A 38 5.31 -0.08 11.24
CA PRO A 38 6.31 0.18 10.21
C PRO A 38 5.74 -0.02 8.81
N THR A 39 6.05 0.88 7.88
CA THR A 39 5.56 0.83 6.50
C THR A 39 6.64 0.31 5.55
N ALA A 40 6.24 -0.48 4.57
CA ALA A 40 7.10 -0.97 3.50
C ALA A 40 6.55 -0.49 2.15
N ALA A 41 6.75 0.80 1.84
CA ALA A 41 6.28 1.38 0.59
C ALA A 41 6.72 0.60 -0.66
N GLY A 42 5.85 0.51 -1.67
CA GLY A 42 6.13 -0.17 -2.93
C GLY A 42 4.90 -0.87 -3.54
N GLY A 43 4.02 -1.41 -2.69
CA GLY A 43 2.77 -2.07 -3.07
C GLY A 43 2.91 -3.17 -4.14
N LEU A 44 1.78 -3.74 -4.57
CA LEU A 44 1.76 -4.71 -5.67
C LEU A 44 1.23 -4.06 -6.95
N TRP A 45 1.88 -4.33 -8.07
CA TRP A 45 1.43 -3.93 -9.41
C TRP A 45 0.82 -5.13 -10.11
N VAL A 46 -0.41 -4.99 -10.62
CA VAL A 46 -1.08 -6.07 -11.34
C VAL A 46 -1.22 -5.69 -12.81
N THR A 47 -0.82 -6.60 -13.69
CA THR A 47 -0.94 -6.42 -15.15
C THR A 47 -1.81 -7.54 -15.71
N ASP A 48 -2.93 -7.20 -16.35
CA ASP A 48 -3.71 -8.14 -17.15
C ASP A 48 -2.98 -8.38 -18.48
N THR A 49 -2.24 -9.48 -18.58
CA THR A 49 -1.44 -9.82 -19.77
C THR A 49 -2.27 -10.05 -21.03
N ARG A 50 -3.58 -10.27 -20.90
CA ARG A 50 -4.48 -10.47 -22.04
C ARG A 50 -4.93 -9.13 -22.65
N THR A 51 -5.15 -8.12 -21.83
CA THR A 51 -5.62 -6.79 -22.29
C THR A 51 -4.53 -5.73 -22.31
N GLY A 52 -3.40 -5.97 -21.62
CA GLY A 52 -2.37 -4.98 -21.37
C GLY A 52 -2.76 -3.95 -20.32
N ALA A 53 -3.89 -4.11 -19.62
CA ALA A 53 -4.32 -3.17 -18.60
C ALA A 53 -3.45 -3.29 -17.35
N ASP A 54 -2.98 -2.15 -16.86
CA ASP A 54 -2.24 -2.04 -15.61
C ASP A 54 -3.13 -1.55 -14.47
N PHE A 55 -2.89 -2.11 -13.29
CA PHE A 55 -3.52 -1.76 -12.04
C PHE A 55 -2.41 -1.45 -11.02
N PRO A 56 -2.03 -0.17 -10.90
CA PRO A 56 -0.94 0.24 -10.05
C PRO A 56 -1.31 0.09 -8.56
N PRO A 57 -0.31 0.03 -7.67
CA PRO A 57 -0.56 0.04 -6.23
C PRO A 57 -1.26 1.33 -5.79
N GLY A 58 -2.25 1.18 -4.90
CA GLY A 58 -2.97 2.29 -4.29
C GLY A 58 -2.11 3.13 -3.34
N CYS A 59 -2.53 4.38 -3.10
CA CYS A 59 -1.92 5.20 -2.06
C CYS A 59 -2.21 4.57 -0.68
N CYS A 60 -1.17 4.37 0.12
CA CYS A 60 -1.23 3.71 1.44
C CYS A 60 -1.49 2.20 1.41
N CYS A 61 -1.40 1.53 0.25
CA CYS A 61 -1.37 0.07 0.16
C CYS A 61 0.07 -0.35 -0.15
N GLY A 62 0.85 -0.57 0.92
CA GLY A 62 2.27 -0.89 0.82
C GLY A 62 2.53 -2.38 0.68
N LEU A 63 3.80 -2.78 0.72
CA LEU A 63 4.20 -4.18 0.74
C LEU A 63 3.91 -4.82 2.10
N GLU A 64 3.78 -4.06 3.18
CA GLU A 64 3.37 -4.56 4.49
C GLU A 64 2.07 -5.38 4.40
N ASP A 65 1.16 -4.99 3.50
CA ASP A 65 -0.15 -5.61 3.31
C ASP A 65 -0.20 -6.64 2.18
N TRP A 66 0.94 -6.97 1.55
CA TRP A 66 0.94 -7.83 0.34
C TRP A 66 0.30 -9.21 0.59
N ARG A 67 0.34 -9.71 1.83
CA ARG A 67 -0.20 -11.01 2.21
C ARG A 67 -1.72 -11.05 2.29
N GLU A 68 -2.39 -9.91 2.44
CA GLU A 68 -3.86 -9.83 2.48
C GLU A 68 -4.49 -10.29 1.15
N TRP A 69 -3.70 -10.35 0.07
CA TRP A 69 -4.10 -11.00 -1.18
C TRP A 69 -4.46 -12.48 -1.01
N TYR A 70 -3.79 -13.21 -0.11
CA TYR A 70 -4.13 -14.61 0.15
C TYR A 70 -5.55 -14.72 0.71
N ASP A 71 -5.94 -13.80 1.59
CA ASP A 71 -7.29 -13.79 2.15
C ASP A 71 -8.34 -13.58 1.06
N VAL A 72 -8.10 -12.69 0.09
CA VAL A 72 -8.99 -12.51 -1.06
C VAL A 72 -9.12 -13.81 -1.87
N LEU A 73 -8.00 -14.48 -2.14
CA LEU A 73 -7.99 -15.74 -2.90
C LEU A 73 -8.75 -16.85 -2.16
N ASP A 74 -8.65 -16.88 -0.83
CA ASP A 74 -9.35 -17.84 0.03
C ASP A 74 -10.84 -17.50 0.25
N GLY A 75 -11.34 -16.42 -0.35
CA GLY A 75 -12.74 -16.00 -0.25
C GLY A 75 -13.05 -15.14 0.98
N GLY A 76 -12.03 -14.52 1.56
CA GLY A 76 -12.12 -13.52 2.60
C GLY A 76 -12.73 -12.19 2.14
N PRO A 77 -12.71 -11.16 3.01
CA PRO A 77 -13.29 -9.86 2.71
C PRO A 77 -12.57 -9.15 1.56
N PRO A 78 -13.19 -8.13 0.94
CA PRO A 78 -12.52 -7.27 -0.03
C PRO A 78 -11.26 -6.63 0.56
N LEU A 79 -10.15 -6.73 -0.17
CA LEU A 79 -8.90 -6.05 0.14
C LEU A 79 -9.03 -4.58 -0.22
N TRP A 80 -8.70 -3.70 0.74
CA TRP A 80 -8.63 -2.26 0.49
C TRP A 80 -7.43 -1.94 -0.40
N TRP A 81 -7.66 -1.25 -1.52
CA TRP A 81 -6.62 -0.93 -2.49
C TRP A 81 -6.18 0.54 -2.39
N GLY A 82 -6.03 1.02 -1.15
CA GLY A 82 -5.60 2.38 -0.86
C GLY A 82 -6.70 3.43 -0.93
N HIS A 83 -6.35 4.68 -0.67
CA HIS A 83 -7.34 5.76 -0.66
C HIS A 83 -7.89 6.07 -2.05
N ALA A 84 -9.17 6.45 -2.05
CA ALA A 84 -9.85 7.00 -3.21
C ALA A 84 -9.15 8.28 -3.72
N ALA A 85 -8.80 8.34 -5.00
CA ALA A 85 -8.29 9.56 -5.62
C ALA A 85 -9.38 10.62 -5.78
N ARG A 86 -10.65 10.18 -5.90
CA ARG A 86 -11.84 11.05 -5.99
C ARG A 86 -12.92 10.61 -5.01
N PRO A 87 -13.74 11.53 -4.49
CA PRO A 87 -14.87 11.17 -3.64
C PRO A 87 -15.83 10.20 -4.35
N GLY A 88 -16.29 9.17 -3.64
CA GLY A 88 -17.20 8.16 -4.17
C GLY A 88 -16.54 7.01 -4.92
N GLU A 89 -15.22 7.06 -5.15
CA GLU A 89 -14.45 5.89 -5.57
C GLU A 89 -14.11 5.03 -4.35
N ASP A 90 -14.05 3.71 -4.54
CA ASP A 90 -13.76 2.74 -3.48
C ASP A 90 -12.88 1.62 -4.07
N PRO A 91 -11.56 1.88 -4.15
CA PRO A 91 -10.62 0.97 -4.80
C PRO A 91 -10.41 -0.25 -3.91
N ARG A 92 -10.59 -1.43 -4.51
CA ARG A 92 -10.56 -2.70 -3.79
C ARG A 92 -10.32 -3.87 -4.73
N ALA A 93 -9.83 -4.97 -4.16
CA ALA A 93 -9.82 -6.27 -4.79
C ALA A 93 -10.82 -7.19 -4.08
N GLU A 94 -11.73 -7.81 -4.81
CA GLU A 94 -12.74 -8.72 -4.25
C GLU A 94 -12.85 -9.98 -5.11
N ARG A 95 -13.09 -11.12 -4.47
CA ARG A 95 -13.31 -12.38 -5.18
C ARG A 95 -14.75 -12.48 -5.66
N ASP A 96 -14.92 -12.82 -6.93
CA ASP A 96 -16.21 -13.02 -7.61
C ASP A 96 -16.17 -14.38 -8.31
N GLY A 97 -16.59 -15.43 -7.60
CA GLY A 97 -16.43 -16.81 -8.06
C GLY A 97 -14.96 -17.21 -8.20
N ASP A 98 -14.54 -17.51 -9.44
CA ASP A 98 -13.17 -17.93 -9.77
C ASP A 98 -12.29 -16.77 -10.26
N VAL A 99 -12.81 -15.53 -10.26
CA VAL A 99 -12.05 -14.35 -10.68
C VAL A 99 -11.89 -13.37 -9.53
N VAL A 100 -10.78 -12.62 -9.54
CA VAL A 100 -10.59 -11.45 -8.67
C VAL A 100 -10.94 -10.21 -9.47
N ARG A 101 -11.92 -9.45 -8.97
CA ARG A 101 -12.36 -8.18 -9.55
C ARG A 101 -11.58 -7.05 -8.87
N LEU A 102 -10.84 -6.29 -9.69
CA LEU A 102 -10.09 -5.12 -9.26
C LEU A 102 -10.86 -3.85 -9.61
N ARG A 103 -11.06 -2.95 -8.65
CA ARG A 103 -11.69 -1.64 -8.84
C ARG A 103 -10.65 -0.56 -8.64
N ALA A 104 -10.35 0.21 -9.69
CA ALA A 104 -9.30 1.21 -9.67
C ALA A 104 -9.82 2.55 -9.15
N THR A 105 -8.93 3.30 -8.51
CA THR A 105 -9.05 4.75 -8.41
C THR A 105 -8.64 5.38 -9.72
N GLY A 106 -9.37 6.39 -10.16
CA GLY A 106 -9.25 6.94 -11.52
C GLY A 106 -7.83 7.39 -11.87
N GLY A 107 -7.13 6.59 -12.67
CA GLY A 107 -6.02 6.96 -13.53
C GLY A 107 -6.32 6.43 -14.92
N ALA A 108 -6.27 7.29 -15.95
CA ALA A 108 -6.63 6.91 -17.31
C ALA A 108 -5.84 5.66 -17.74
N ALA A 109 -6.54 4.69 -18.33
CA ALA A 109 -5.89 3.66 -19.13
C ALA A 109 -5.05 4.39 -20.18
N SER A 110 -3.73 4.28 -20.09
CA SER A 110 -2.85 4.80 -21.14
C SER A 110 -3.07 3.91 -22.36
N ALA A 111 -3.64 4.48 -23.41
CA ALA A 111 -3.71 3.87 -24.74
C ALA A 111 -2.36 3.93 -25.43
#